data_AF-A0A955PSN2-F1
#
_entry.id   AF-A0A955PSN2-F1
#
_cell.length_a   1.000
_cell.length_b   1.000
_cell.length_c   1.000
_cell.angle_alpha   90.00
_cell.angle_beta   90.00
_cell.angle_gamma   90.00
#
_symmetry.space_group_name_H-M   'P 1'
#
loop_
_entity.id
_entity.type
_entity.pdbx_description
1 polymer ?
#
loop_
_entity_poly.entity_id
_entity_poly.type
_entity_poly.pdbx_seq_one_letter_code
_entity_poly.pdbx_strand_id
1 'polypeptide(L)'
;MLDRRDHAHPKTAWQHLRLFFTGFAMGSADLVPGVSGGTMAFILGVYEDLLNAIKSFNTTSIRMLFSLKIKDFLAYVPLRFLIALGLGIGTAILFLSGFLSRTLDDPAGRVLLFAFFFGLVMASILAVGAQVRWSRGAIIGLVIGA
;
A
#
# COMPACT_ATOMS: atom_id res chain seq x y z
N MET A 1 -25.52 2.02 0.23
CA MET A 1 -25.05 2.68 1.47
C MET A 1 -24.68 1.58 2.45
N LEU A 2 -23.44 1.10 2.41
CA LEU A 2 -22.95 0.15 3.41
C LEU A 2 -22.63 0.95 4.68
N ASP A 3 -23.06 0.43 5.83
CA ASP A 3 -22.70 0.92 7.16
C ASP A 3 -21.17 1.03 7.27
N ARG A 4 -20.66 2.26 7.08
CA ARG A 4 -19.26 2.53 6.82
C ARG A 4 -18.57 2.78 8.15
N ARG A 5 -17.87 1.77 8.65
CA ARG A 5 -17.08 1.89 9.88
C ARG A 5 -16.00 2.95 9.66
N ASP A 6 -16.08 4.06 10.39
CA ASP A 6 -15.05 5.08 10.46
C ASP A 6 -13.77 4.46 11.03
N HIS A 7 -12.76 4.27 10.16
CA HIS A 7 -11.45 3.79 10.60
C HIS A 7 -10.47 4.94 10.87
N ALA A 8 -10.79 6.16 10.46
CA ALA A 8 -9.92 7.34 10.60
C ALA A 8 -9.72 7.73 12.07
N HIS A 9 -10.66 7.39 12.95
CA HIS A 9 -10.58 7.70 14.38
C HIS A 9 -10.57 6.44 15.25
N PRO A 10 -9.44 5.71 15.31
CA PRO A 10 -9.33 4.53 16.16
C PRO A 10 -9.35 4.94 17.64
N LYS A 11 -10.31 4.38 18.39
CA LYS A 11 -10.52 4.61 19.83
C LYS A 11 -10.10 3.41 20.66
N THR A 12 -10.11 2.19 20.09
CA THR A 12 -9.82 0.94 20.81
C THR A 12 -8.52 0.31 20.35
N ALA A 13 -7.89 -0.49 21.22
CA ALA A 13 -6.67 -1.24 20.88
C ALA A 13 -6.88 -2.18 19.67
N TRP A 14 -8.06 -2.80 19.58
CA TRP A 14 -8.41 -3.66 18.45
C TRP A 14 -8.45 -2.92 17.11
N GLN A 15 -8.95 -1.68 17.09
CA GLN A 15 -8.94 -0.86 15.88
C GLN A 15 -7.51 -0.51 15.44
N HIS A 16 -6.64 -0.17 16.39
CA HIS A 16 -5.22 0.08 16.10
C HIS A 16 -4.53 -1.18 15.57
N LEU A 17 -4.79 -2.34 16.19
CA LEU A 17 -4.24 -3.62 15.76
C LEU A 17 -4.71 -4.00 14.36
N ARG A 18 -6.00 -3.82 14.07
CA ARG A 18 -6.54 -4.02 12.73
C ARG A 18 -5.87 -3.11 11.71
N LEU A 19 -5.74 -1.81 12.02
CA LEU A 19 -5.07 -0.85 11.14
C LEU A 19 -3.59 -1.21 10.93
N PHE A 20 -2.92 -1.68 11.96
CA PHE A 20 -1.55 -2.17 11.86
C PHE A 20 -1.46 -3.36 10.89
N PHE A 21 -2.32 -4.38 11.03
CA PHE A 21 -2.32 -5.52 10.11
C PHE A 21 -2.78 -5.14 8.70
N THR A 22 -3.70 -4.19 8.56
CA THR A 22 -4.05 -3.59 7.27
C THR A 22 -2.82 -2.93 6.62
N GLY A 23 -2.08 -2.14 7.39
CA GLY A 23 -0.83 -1.53 6.93
C GLY A 23 0.23 -2.58 6.58
N PHE A 24 0.33 -3.65 7.37
CA PHE A 24 1.24 -4.75 7.09
C PHE A 24 0.90 -5.44 5.76
N ALA A 25 -0.39 -5.70 5.51
CA ALA A 25 -0.85 -6.27 4.25
C ALA A 25 -0.57 -5.33 3.06
N MET A 26 -0.78 -4.03 3.23
CA MET A 26 -0.45 -3.02 2.22
C MET A 26 1.05 -2.98 1.92
N GLY A 27 1.91 -2.90 2.93
CA GLY A 27 3.36 -2.89 2.75
C GLY A 27 3.91 -4.21 2.17
N SER A 28 3.28 -5.34 2.51
CA SER A 28 3.60 -6.63 1.90
C SER A 28 3.22 -6.68 0.41
N ALA A 29 2.06 -6.13 0.06
CA ALA A 29 1.61 -6.03 -1.32
C ALA A 29 2.55 -5.17 -2.19
N ASP A 30 3.05 -4.05 -1.66
CA ASP A 30 3.95 -3.15 -2.39
C ASP A 30 5.33 -3.77 -2.70
N LEU A 31 5.73 -4.82 -1.97
CA LEU A 31 6.95 -5.58 -2.26
C LEU A 31 6.77 -6.68 -3.30
N VAL A 32 5.54 -6.99 -3.69
CA VAL A 32 5.20 -8.10 -4.59
C VAL A 32 4.79 -7.55 -5.97
N PRO A 33 5.46 -7.94 -7.07
CA PRO A 33 5.13 -7.48 -8.42
C PRO A 33 3.68 -7.72 -8.81
N GLY A 34 3.03 -6.70 -9.39
CA GLY A 34 1.64 -6.82 -9.86
C GLY A 34 0.57 -6.74 -8.77
N VAL A 35 0.94 -6.53 -7.50
CA VAL A 35 0.00 -6.27 -6.40
C VAL A 35 0.17 -4.81 -5.95
N SER A 36 -0.94 -4.10 -5.69
CA SER A 36 -0.92 -2.71 -5.23
C SER A 36 -1.40 -2.59 -3.78
N GLY A 37 -0.63 -1.90 -2.94
CA GLY A 37 -1.04 -1.54 -1.58
C GLY A 37 -2.31 -0.66 -1.56
N GLY A 38 -2.53 0.17 -2.59
CA GLY A 38 -3.77 0.94 -2.75
C GLY A 38 -5.00 0.05 -2.99
N THR A 39 -4.86 -1.02 -3.76
CA THR A 39 -5.91 -2.04 -3.94
C THR A 39 -6.17 -2.79 -2.62
N MET A 40 -5.13 -3.12 -1.86
CA MET A 40 -5.31 -3.71 -0.52
C MET A 40 -6.01 -2.76 0.44
N ALA A 41 -5.69 -1.47 0.41
CA ALA A 41 -6.39 -0.45 1.19
C ALA A 41 -7.89 -0.40 0.83
N PHE A 42 -8.22 -0.57 -0.47
CA PHE A 42 -9.61 -0.61 -0.95
C PHE A 42 -10.33 -1.87 -0.48
N ILE A 43 -9.74 -3.05 -0.68
CA ILE A 43 -10.32 -4.34 -0.26
C ILE A 43 -10.52 -4.37 1.26
N LEU A 44 -9.57 -3.84 2.03
CA LEU A 44 -9.63 -3.80 3.50
C LEU A 44 -10.49 -2.66 4.04
N GLY A 45 -11.06 -1.83 3.16
CA GLY A 45 -12.04 -0.80 3.49
C GLY A 45 -11.46 0.50 4.06
N VAL A 46 -10.14 0.68 4.06
CA VAL A 46 -9.46 1.87 4.61
C VAL A 46 -9.07 2.91 3.55
N TYR A 47 -9.35 2.65 2.28
CA TYR A 47 -8.89 3.49 1.16
C TYR A 47 -9.37 4.93 1.24
N GLU A 48 -10.67 5.16 1.46
CA GLU A 48 -11.18 6.54 1.56
C GLU A 48 -10.68 7.25 2.81
N ASP A 49 -10.57 6.53 3.93
CA ASP A 49 -10.02 7.10 5.17
C ASP A 49 -8.56 7.50 4.98
N LEU A 50 -7.78 6.69 4.26
CA LEU A 50 -6.41 7.00 3.87
C LEU A 50 -6.34 8.21 2.93
N LEU A 51 -7.16 8.25 1.89
CA LEU A 51 -7.21 9.39 0.97
C LEU A 51 -7.59 10.68 1.70
N ASN A 52 -8.60 10.64 2.57
CA ASN A 52 -9.03 11.79 3.35
C ASN A 52 -7.97 12.21 4.37
N ALA A 53 -7.30 11.25 5.02
CA ALA A 53 -6.18 11.52 5.91
C ALA A 53 -5.03 12.23 5.17
N ILE A 54 -4.69 11.80 3.96
CA ILE A 54 -3.67 12.47 3.14
C ILE A 54 -4.15 13.88 2.74
N LYS A 55 -5.40 14.03 2.29
CA LYS A 55 -6.00 15.34 1.94
C LYS A 55 -6.09 16.32 3.11
N SER A 56 -6.12 15.81 4.35
CA SER A 56 -6.11 16.64 5.56
C SER A 56 -4.77 17.38 5.75
N PHE A 57 -3.68 16.95 5.09
CA PHE A 57 -2.45 17.75 5.02
C PHE A 57 -2.58 18.81 3.93
N ASN A 58 -3.14 19.96 4.30
CA ASN A 58 -3.37 21.09 3.40
C ASN A 58 -2.88 22.40 4.03
N THR A 59 -3.09 23.51 3.33
CA THR A 59 -2.68 24.85 3.79
C THR A 59 -3.21 25.18 5.19
N THR A 60 -4.41 24.71 5.54
CA THR A 60 -5.01 24.93 6.87
C THR A 60 -4.25 24.18 7.96
N SER A 61 -3.96 22.89 7.76
CA SER A 61 -3.22 22.09 8.75
C SER A 61 -1.79 22.62 8.94
N ILE A 62 -1.14 23.05 7.86
CA ILE A 62 0.18 23.67 7.90
C ILE A 62 0.14 24.99 8.67
N ARG A 63 -0.86 25.85 8.43
CA ARG A 63 -1.04 27.11 9.15
C ARG A 63 -1.28 26.88 10.64
N MET A 64 -2.05 25.85 11.00
CA MET A 64 -2.25 25.45 12.40
C MET A 64 -0.94 25.05 13.08
N LEU A 65 -0.07 24.32 12.38
CA LEU A 65 1.25 23.92 12.87
C LEU A 65 2.15 25.15 13.12
N PHE A 66 2.23 26.08 12.16
CA PHE A 66 3.01 27.32 12.31
C PHE A 66 2.43 28.28 13.37
N SER A 67 1.12 28.23 13.62
CA SER A 67 0.47 29.00 14.67
C SER A 67 0.56 28.33 16.06
N LEU A 68 1.34 27.25 16.19
CA LEU A 68 1.49 26.43 17.40
C LEU A 68 0.16 25.87 17.95
N LYS A 69 -0.87 25.75 17.10
CA LYS A 69 -2.18 25.18 17.45
C LYS A 69 -2.15 23.65 17.32
N ILE A 70 -1.28 23.02 18.10
CA ILE A 70 -1.00 21.57 18.01
C ILE A 70 -2.25 20.73 18.31
N LYS A 71 -3.09 21.16 19.27
CA LYS A 71 -4.34 20.46 19.59
C LYS A 71 -5.32 20.45 18.43
N ASP A 72 -5.52 21.60 17.77
CA ASP A 72 -6.41 21.72 16.62
C ASP A 72 -5.88 20.92 15.43
N PHE A 73 -4.56 20.92 15.23
CA PHE A 73 -3.91 20.09 14.21
C PHE A 73 -4.11 18.59 14.45
N LEU A 74 -3.92 18.11 15.69
CA LEU A 74 -4.14 16.71 16.07
C LEU A 74 -5.61 16.28 15.96
N ALA A 75 -6.55 17.23 16.09
CA ALA A 75 -7.97 16.98 15.88
C ALA A 75 -8.34 16.97 14.38
N TYR A 76 -7.66 17.79 13.56
CA TYR A 76 -7.91 17.92 12.13
C TYR A 76 -7.29 16.79 11.31
N VAL A 77 -6.07 16.38 11.64
CA VAL A 77 -5.34 15.32 10.94
C VAL A 77 -5.51 14.01 11.71
N PRO A 78 -6.00 12.91 11.10
CA PRO A 78 -6.17 11.62 11.75
C PRO A 78 -4.82 10.90 11.94
N LEU A 79 -3.93 11.49 12.75
CA LEU A 79 -2.57 11.00 12.97
C LEU A 79 -2.51 9.60 13.56
N ARG A 80 -3.46 9.25 14.45
CA ARG A 80 -3.50 7.90 15.05
C ARG A 80 -3.72 6.81 14.01
N PHE A 81 -4.59 7.07 13.03
CA PHE A 81 -4.82 6.18 11.90
C PHE A 81 -3.55 6.05 11.05
N LEU A 82 -2.94 7.19 10.68
CA LEU A 82 -1.74 7.21 9.84
C LEU A 82 -0.55 6.53 10.51
N ILE A 83 -0.36 6.74 11.81
CA ILE A 83 0.72 6.11 12.57
C ILE A 83 0.50 4.60 12.65
N ALA A 84 -0.71 4.13 13.00
CA ALA A 84 -0.98 2.69 13.09
C ALA A 84 -0.78 1.99 11.74
N LEU A 85 -1.33 2.58 10.66
CA LEU A 85 -1.20 2.07 9.31
C LEU A 85 0.26 2.11 8.83
N GLY A 86 0.93 3.24 9.02
CA GLY A 86 2.33 3.45 8.63
C GLY A 86 3.31 2.55 9.38
N LEU A 87 3.08 2.29 10.67
CA LEU A 87 3.85 1.30 11.43
C LEU A 87 3.65 -0.11 10.87
N GLY A 88 2.44 -0.46 10.46
CA GLY A 88 2.17 -1.72 9.76
C GLY A 88 2.97 -1.84 8.46
N ILE A 89 2.89 -0.81 7.61
CA ILE A 89 3.62 -0.75 6.33
C ILE A 89 5.13 -0.85 6.57
N GLY A 90 5.68 0.00 7.45
CA GLY A 90 7.10 0.01 7.76
C GLY A 90 7.58 -1.33 8.33
N THR A 91 6.79 -1.96 9.20
CA THR A 91 7.12 -3.29 9.74
C THR A 91 7.14 -4.34 8.64
N ALA A 92 6.14 -4.35 7.75
CA ALA A 92 6.12 -5.27 6.62
C ALA A 92 7.34 -5.07 5.71
N ILE A 93 7.68 -3.83 5.37
CA ILE A 93 8.83 -3.53 4.53
C ILE A 93 10.14 -4.02 5.17
N LEU A 94 10.39 -3.65 6.43
CA LEU A 94 11.63 -4.04 7.12
C LEU A 94 11.72 -5.56 7.33
N PHE A 95 10.62 -6.19 7.74
CA PHE A 95 10.59 -7.63 7.95
C PHE A 95 10.78 -8.40 6.65
N LEU A 96 10.02 -8.05 5.61
CA LEU A 96 10.00 -8.79 4.37
C LEU A 96 11.24 -8.49 3.52
N SER A 97 11.77 -7.26 3.51
CA SER A 97 13.07 -6.97 2.88
C SER A 97 14.22 -7.74 3.53
N GLY A 98 14.25 -7.83 4.86
CA GLY A 98 15.23 -8.65 5.57
C GLY A 98 15.08 -10.14 5.26
N PHE A 99 13.85 -10.65 5.18
CA PHE A 99 13.56 -12.03 4.77
C PHE A 99 13.98 -12.31 3.33
N LEU A 100 13.64 -11.43 2.39
CA LEU A 100 14.00 -11.50 0.98
C LEU A 100 15.51 -11.48 0.81
N SER A 101 16.22 -10.54 1.46
CA SER A 101 17.68 -10.44 1.40
C SER A 101 18.35 -11.73 1.85
N ARG A 102 17.96 -12.26 3.01
CA ARG A 102 18.53 -13.54 3.51
C ARG A 102 18.26 -14.70 2.57
N THR A 103 17.08 -14.73 1.96
CA THR A 103 16.71 -15.80 1.01
C THR A 103 17.45 -15.65 -0.33
N LEU A 104 17.82 -14.43 -0.73
CA LEU A 104 18.62 -14.16 -1.93
C LEU A 104 20.11 -14.49 -1.76
N ASP A 105 20.61 -14.45 -0.53
CA ASP A 105 21.98 -14.83 -0.19
C ASP A 105 22.21 -16.35 -0.30
N ASP A 106 21.16 -17.14 -0.02
CA ASP A 106 21.16 -18.60 -0.26
C ASP A 106 20.99 -18.92 -1.76
N PRO A 107 21.92 -19.68 -2.39
CA PRO A 107 21.81 -20.05 -3.80
C PRO A 107 20.49 -20.75 -4.17
N ALA A 108 19.96 -21.62 -3.30
CA ALA A 108 18.70 -22.30 -3.55
C ALA A 108 17.51 -21.32 -3.43
N GLY A 109 17.45 -20.55 -2.34
CA GLY A 109 16.44 -19.52 -2.12
C GLY A 109 16.37 -18.47 -3.24
N ARG A 110 17.52 -18.06 -3.78
CA ARG A 110 17.60 -17.11 -4.91
C ARG A 110 16.86 -17.62 -6.15
N VAL A 111 17.09 -18.89 -6.52
CA VAL A 111 16.44 -19.49 -7.69
C VAL A 111 14.93 -19.57 -7.46
N LEU A 112 14.48 -19.95 -6.27
CA LEU A 112 13.05 -19.99 -5.94
C LEU A 112 12.39 -18.61 -5.99
N LEU A 113 13.02 -17.59 -5.41
CA LEU A 113 12.50 -16.21 -5.44
C LEU A 113 12.41 -15.68 -6.87
N PHE A 114 13.44 -15.88 -7.67
CA PHE A 114 13.42 -15.47 -9.08
C PHE A 114 12.35 -16.22 -9.86
N ALA A 115 12.23 -17.53 -9.69
CA ALA A 115 11.18 -18.31 -10.35
C ALA A 115 9.77 -17.86 -9.93
N PHE A 116 9.56 -17.57 -8.64
CA PHE A 116 8.30 -17.07 -8.11
C PHE A 116 7.94 -15.69 -8.69
N PHE A 117 8.85 -14.72 -8.61
CA PHE A 117 8.60 -13.37 -9.14
C PHE A 117 8.48 -13.36 -10.66
N PHE A 118 9.30 -14.16 -11.36
CA PHE A 118 9.18 -14.34 -12.80
C PHE A 118 7.80 -14.89 -13.18
N GLY A 119 7.33 -15.93 -12.47
CA GLY A 119 6.00 -16.49 -12.67
C GLY A 119 4.89 -15.47 -12.43
N LEU A 120 5.02 -14.63 -11.39
CA LEU A 120 4.05 -13.59 -11.07
C LEU A 120 4.01 -12.47 -12.14
N VAL A 121 5.17 -12.01 -12.59
CA VAL A 121 5.28 -11.03 -13.69
C VAL A 121 4.68 -11.61 -14.97
N MET A 122 5.01 -12.85 -15.31
CA MET A 122 4.45 -13.53 -16.48
C MET A 122 2.92 -13.64 -16.38
N ALA A 123 2.40 -14.07 -15.24
CA ALA A 123 0.96 -14.15 -14.99
C ALA A 123 0.29 -12.76 -15.12
N SER A 124 0.93 -11.69 -14.63
CA SER A 124 0.44 -10.32 -14.78
C SER A 124 0.39 -9.88 -16.24
N ILE A 125 1.44 -10.15 -17.03
CA ILE A 125 1.47 -9.83 -18.47
C ILE A 125 0.34 -10.56 -19.19
N LEU A 126 0.13 -11.85 -18.91
CA LEU A 126 -0.94 -12.63 -19.51
C LEU A 126 -2.33 -12.10 -19.10
N ALA A 127 -2.53 -11.78 -17.82
CA ALA A 127 -3.79 -11.27 -17.30
C ALA A 127 -4.16 -9.91 -17.91
N VAL A 128 -3.17 -9.00 -18.06
CA VAL A 128 -3.37 -7.70 -18.70
C VAL A 128 -3.53 -7.86 -20.21
N GLY A 129 -2.69 -8.67 -20.85
CA GLY A 129 -2.72 -8.93 -22.30
C GLY A 129 -4.06 -9.54 -22.77
N ALA A 130 -4.72 -10.34 -21.93
CA ALA A 130 -6.05 -10.86 -22.19
C ALA A 130 -7.15 -9.77 -22.20
N GLN A 131 -6.92 -8.63 -21.54
CA GLN A 131 -7.87 -7.51 -21.49
C GLN A 131 -7.61 -6.47 -22.59
N VAL A 132 -6.47 -6.54 -23.28
CA VAL A 132 -6.09 -5.58 -24.34
C VAL A 132 -6.72 -5.95 -25.68
N ARG A 133 -7.27 -4.95 -26.38
CA ARG A 133 -7.63 -5.09 -27.80
C ARG A 133 -6.39 -4.92 -28.67
N TRP A 134 -5.90 -6.03 -29.20
CA TRP A 134 -4.71 -6.06 -30.04
C TRP A 134 -4.95 -5.34 -31.38
N SER A 135 -4.41 -4.12 -31.48
CA SER A 135 -4.37 -3.32 -32.70
C SER A 135 -2.94 -3.12 -33.16
N ARG A 136 -2.73 -2.69 -34.42
CA ARG A 136 -1.37 -2.40 -34.94
C ARG A 136 -0.64 -1.37 -34.08
N GLY A 137 -1.36 -0.37 -33.54
CA GLY A 137 -0.79 0.60 -32.60
C GLY A 137 -0.37 -0.01 -31.27
N ALA A 138 -1.16 -0.95 -30.72
CA ALA A 138 -0.79 -1.66 -29.50
C ALA A 138 0.45 -2.55 -29.70
N ILE A 139 0.57 -3.21 -30.85
CA ILE A 139 1.73 -4.04 -31.20
C ILE A 139 2.98 -3.17 -31.37
N ILE A 140 2.88 -2.03 -32.08
CA ILE A 140 3.98 -1.08 -32.23
C ILE A 140 4.41 -0.52 -30.87
N GLY A 141 3.44 -0.15 -30.02
CA GLY A 141 3.72 0.31 -28.66
C GLY A 141 4.41 -0.74 -27.80
N LEU A 142 4.01 -2.01 -27.92
CA LEU A 142 4.66 -3.13 -27.22
C LEU A 142 6.10 -3.34 -27.69
N VAL A 143 6.37 -3.26 -28.99
CA VAL A 143 7.72 -3.43 -29.55
C VAL A 143 8.65 -2.26 -29.20
N ILE A 144 8.12 -1.03 -29.13
CA ILE A 144 8.92 0.15 -28.75
C ILE A 144 9.17 0.19 -27.23
N GLY A 145 8.23 -0.31 -26.43
CA GLY A 145 8.33 -0.31 -24.96
C GLY A 145 9.05 -1.50 -24.34
N ALA A 146 9.32 -2.56 -25.11
CA ALA A 146 10.06 -3.76 -24.69
C ALA A 146 11.57 -3.58 -24.87
#